data_AF-A0A142G5M8-F1
#
_entry.id   AF-A0A142G5M8-F1
#
_cell.length_a   1.000
_cell.length_b   1.000
_cell.length_c   1.000
_cell.angle_alpha   90.00
_cell.angle_beta   90.00
_cell.angle_gamma   90.00
#
_symmetry.space_group_name_H-M   'P 1'
#
loop_
_entity.id
_entity.type
_entity.pdbx_description
1 polymer ?
#
loop_
_entity_poly.entity_id
_entity_poly.type
_entity_poly.pdbx_seq_one_letter_code
_entity_poly.pdbx_strand_id
1 'polypeptide(L)'
;EALQLSFKNMCKLKPLLQRWLVEAETSENPQDMYKVERVFVDTRKRKRRTSLEGAVRSALESFYIKCPKPNTQEITQIADELGLERDVVRVW
;
A
#
# COMPACT_ATOMS: atom_id res chain seq x y z
N GLU A 1 -0.63 8.83 20.83
CA GLU A 1 -0.90 8.82 19.38
C GLU A 1 -1.58 10.13 18.96
N ALA A 2 -1.33 10.64 17.76
CA ALA A 2 -1.78 11.95 17.28
C ALA A 2 -3.27 12.03 16.85
N LEU A 3 -4.06 10.95 17.00
CA LEU A 3 -5.49 10.86 16.63
C LEU A 3 -5.83 11.40 15.23
N GLN A 4 -4.92 11.22 14.27
CA GLN A 4 -5.11 11.67 12.88
C GLN A 4 -5.86 10.67 12.01
N LEU A 5 -6.22 9.51 12.56
CA LEU A 5 -6.98 8.48 11.84
C LEU A 5 -8.47 8.67 12.07
N SER A 6 -9.27 8.34 11.05
CA SER A 6 -10.73 8.33 11.21
C SER A 6 -11.15 7.37 12.32
N PHE A 7 -12.30 7.65 12.95
CA PHE A 7 -12.86 6.80 14.00
C PHE A 7 -12.96 5.32 13.56
N LYS A 8 -13.44 5.07 12.34
CA LYS A 8 -13.54 3.71 11.78
C LYS A 8 -12.18 3.02 11.63
N ASN A 9 -11.12 3.76 11.27
CA ASN A 9 -9.77 3.21 11.21
C ASN A 9 -9.24 2.92 12.62
N MET A 10 -9.48 3.80 13.58
CA MET A 10 -9.11 3.57 14.99
C MET A 10 -9.80 2.33 15.56
N CYS A 11 -11.11 2.16 15.34
CA CYS A 11 -11.84 0.96 15.79
C CYS A 11 -11.28 -0.34 15.20
N LYS A 12 -10.74 -0.30 13.98
CA LYS A 12 -10.10 -1.47 13.36
C LYS A 12 -8.70 -1.73 13.91
N LEU A 13 -7.92 -0.69 14.20
CA LEU A 13 -6.56 -0.83 14.69
C LEU A 13 -6.51 -1.20 16.17
N LYS A 14 -7.41 -0.64 17.00
CA LYS A 14 -7.41 -0.83 18.45
C LYS A 14 -7.30 -2.31 18.88
N PRO A 15 -8.15 -3.25 18.42
CA PRO A 15 -8.02 -4.65 18.85
C PRO A 15 -6.73 -5.32 18.36
N LEU A 16 -6.16 -4.89 17.23
CA LEU A 16 -4.89 -5.43 16.70
C LEU A 16 -3.70 -4.98 17.56
N LEU A 17 -3.65 -3.68 17.88
CA LEU A 17 -2.60 -3.10 18.71
C LEU A 17 -2.68 -3.60 20.16
N GLN A 18 -3.88 -3.81 20.70
CA GLN A 18 -4.05 -4.40 22.04
C GLN A 18 -3.52 -5.83 22.11
N ARG A 19 -3.79 -6.67 21.11
CA ARG A 19 -3.24 -8.04 21.05
C ARG A 19 -1.72 -8.02 20.93
N TRP A 20 -1.18 -7.19 20.03
CA TRP A 20 0.26 -7.01 19.89
C TRP A 20 0.93 -6.59 21.20
N LEU A 21 0.30 -5.68 21.96
CA LEU A 21 0.83 -5.22 23.24
C LEU A 21 0.93 -6.36 24.26
N VAL A 22 -0.14 -7.15 24.43
CA VAL A 22 -0.13 -8.30 25.35
C VAL A 22 0.95 -9.32 24.96
N GLU A 23 1.09 -9.61 23.67
CA GLU A 23 2.10 -10.55 23.16
C GLU A 23 3.53 -10.02 23.39
N ALA A 24 3.76 -8.72 23.17
CA ALA A 24 5.06 -8.10 23.41
C ALA A 24 5.44 -8.06 24.89
N GLU A 25 4.46 -7.88 25.79
CA GLU A 25 4.66 -7.89 27.24
C GLU A 25 4.91 -9.31 27.79
N THR A 26 4.38 -10.35 27.14
CA THR A 26 4.54 -11.76 27.55
C THR A 26 5.74 -12.47 26.91
N SER A 27 6.30 -11.91 25.82
CA SER A 27 7.49 -12.50 25.19
C SER A 27 8.77 -12.19 25.97
N GLU A 28 9.36 -13.19 26.62
CA GLU A 28 10.66 -13.07 27.32
C GLU A 28 11.85 -12.99 26.35
N ASN A 29 11.66 -13.44 25.11
CA ASN A 29 12.70 -13.48 24.09
C ASN A 29 12.35 -12.53 22.93
N PRO A 30 13.19 -11.51 22.64
CA PRO A 30 12.97 -10.55 21.55
C PRO A 30 12.81 -11.20 20.17
N GLN A 31 13.30 -12.43 19.98
CA GLN A 31 13.18 -13.16 18.72
C GLN A 31 11.75 -13.67 18.45
N ASP A 32 10.92 -13.84 19.49
CA ASP A 32 9.53 -14.27 19.32
C ASP A 32 8.63 -13.14 18.77
N MET A 33 9.04 -11.87 18.91
CA MET A 33 8.36 -10.75 18.26
C MET A 33 8.38 -10.82 16.73
N TYR A 34 9.44 -11.38 16.12
CA TYR A 34 9.50 -11.56 14.65
C TYR A 34 8.55 -12.67 14.15
N LYS A 35 8.04 -13.53 15.04
CA LYS A 35 7.00 -14.51 14.68
C LYS A 35 5.61 -13.90 14.65
N VAL A 36 5.35 -12.86 15.44
CA VAL A 36 4.08 -12.10 15.41
C VAL A 36 3.84 -11.53 14.02
N GLU A 37 4.88 -11.00 13.37
CA GLU A 37 4.79 -10.54 11.99
C GLU A 37 4.30 -11.65 11.05
N ARG A 38 4.67 -12.92 11.29
CA ARG A 38 4.21 -14.07 10.48
C ARG A 38 2.74 -14.46 10.69
N VAL A 39 2.15 -14.20 11.85
CA VAL A 39 0.72 -14.49 12.11
C VAL A 39 -0.19 -13.52 11.34
N PHE A 40 0.25 -12.26 11.17
CA PHE A 40 -0.46 -11.28 10.34
C PHE A 40 -0.24 -11.46 8.83
N VAL A 41 0.81 -12.19 8.44
CA VAL A 41 1.25 -12.36 7.04
C VAL A 41 0.31 -13.24 6.21
N ASP A 42 -0.49 -14.12 6.82
CA ASP A 42 -1.47 -14.94 6.08
C ASP A 42 -2.67 -14.12 5.58
N THR A 43 -2.83 -12.88 6.07
CA THR A 43 -3.74 -11.91 5.47
C THR A 43 -3.00 -11.13 4.38
N ARG A 44 -3.36 -11.38 3.11
CA ARG A 44 -2.92 -10.67 1.88
C ARG A 44 -1.92 -9.52 2.15
N LYS A 45 -0.61 -9.82 2.12
CA LYS A 45 0.43 -8.81 2.26
C LYS A 45 0.13 -7.61 1.36
N ARG A 46 0.03 -6.42 1.96
CA ARG A 46 -0.20 -5.18 1.22
C ARG A 46 0.96 -4.97 0.24
N LYS A 47 0.66 -4.71 -1.04
CA LYS A 47 1.70 -4.31 -2.02
C LYS A 47 2.45 -3.08 -1.48
N ARG A 48 3.77 -3.06 -1.65
CA ARG A 48 4.58 -1.87 -1.34
C ARG A 48 4.11 -0.70 -2.22
N ARG A 49 4.21 0.52 -1.71
CA ARG A 49 3.90 1.73 -2.48
C ARG A 49 4.95 1.90 -3.59
N THR A 50 4.50 2.19 -4.81
CA THR A 50 5.37 2.59 -5.92
C THR A 50 5.66 4.09 -5.82
N SER A 51 6.93 4.46 -5.79
CA SER A 51 7.36 5.86 -5.86
C SER A 51 7.51 6.26 -7.32
N LEU A 52 6.72 7.24 -7.77
CA LEU A 52 6.82 7.77 -9.13
C LEU A 52 7.72 9.01 -9.14
N GLU A 53 8.77 8.95 -9.94
CA GLU A 53 9.69 10.05 -10.20
C GLU A 53 9.00 11.22 -10.91
N GLY A 54 9.61 12.40 -10.87
CA GLY A 54 9.04 13.63 -11.46
C GLY A 54 8.72 13.48 -12.95
N ALA A 55 9.65 12.95 -13.74
CA ALA A 55 9.48 12.77 -15.18
C ALA A 55 8.33 11.80 -15.52
N VAL A 56 8.24 10.68 -14.79
CA VAL A 56 7.17 9.69 -14.96
C VAL A 56 5.80 10.28 -14.59
N ARG A 57 5.73 11.05 -13.48
CA ARG A 57 4.50 11.75 -13.08
C ARG A 57 4.04 12.74 -14.16
N SER A 58 4.95 13.57 -14.68
CA SER A 58 4.61 14.54 -15.72
C SER A 58 4.16 13.88 -17.04
N ALA A 59 4.74 12.73 -17.38
CA ALA A 59 4.30 11.95 -18.54
C ALA A 59 2.88 11.41 -18.36
N LEU A 60 2.57 10.82 -17.20
CA LEU A 60 1.23 10.33 -16.86
C LEU A 60 0.18 11.47 -16.88
N GLU A 61 0.52 12.65 -16.36
CA GLU A 61 -0.33 13.85 -16.43
C GLU A 61 -0.61 14.27 -17.88
N SER A 62 0.40 14.20 -18.75
CA SER A 62 0.25 14.51 -20.18
C SER A 62 -0.68 13.54 -20.90
N PHE A 63 -0.67 12.25 -20.56
CA PHE A 63 -1.64 11.27 -21.07
C PHE A 63 -3.05 11.56 -20.54
N TYR A 64 -3.19 11.86 -19.25
CA TYR A 64 -4.47 12.15 -18.62
C TYR A 64 -5.18 13.36 -19.25
N ILE A 65 -4.45 14.44 -19.54
CA ILE A 65 -5.01 15.63 -20.18
C ILE A 65 -5.63 15.29 -21.56
N LYS A 66 -5.03 14.34 -22.31
CA LYS A 66 -5.52 13.89 -23.62
C LYS A 66 -6.71 12.94 -23.48
N CYS A 67 -6.63 11.97 -22.58
CA CYS A 67 -7.67 10.98 -22.31
C CYS A 67 -7.79 10.74 -20.80
N PRO A 68 -8.73 11.42 -20.12
CA PRO A 68 -8.92 11.26 -18.67
C PRO A 68 -9.44 9.89 -18.24
N LYS A 69 -9.93 9.08 -19.19
CA LYS A 69 -10.50 7.75 -18.96
C LYS A 69 -9.95 6.75 -19.98
N PRO A 70 -8.66 6.43 -19.90
CA PRO A 70 -8.05 5.49 -20.83
C PRO A 70 -8.71 4.12 -20.67
N ASN A 71 -8.92 3.44 -21.78
CA ASN A 71 -9.42 2.08 -21.82
C ASN A 71 -8.30 1.06 -21.50
N THR A 72 -8.64 -0.23 -21.43
CA THR A 72 -7.68 -1.30 -21.07
C THR A 72 -6.46 -1.38 -22.00
N GLN A 73 -6.63 -1.13 -23.30
CA GLN A 73 -5.53 -1.14 -24.27
C GLN A 73 -4.63 0.07 -24.08
N GLU A 74 -5.21 1.27 -23.92
CA GLU A 74 -4.48 2.51 -23.67
C GLU A 74 -3.67 2.43 -22.37
N ILE A 75 -4.24 1.87 -21.30
CA ILE A 75 -3.53 1.66 -20.03
C ILE A 75 -2.32 0.73 -20.22
N THR A 76 -2.47 -0.32 -21.03
CA THR A 76 -1.38 -1.26 -21.31
C THR A 76 -0.27 -0.57 -22.10
N GLN A 77 -0.64 0.20 -23.13
CA GLN A 77 0.31 0.99 -23.91
C GLN A 77 1.08 1.99 -23.06
N ILE A 78 0.40 2.76 -22.20
CA ILE A 78 1.07 3.75 -21.32
C ILE A 78 2.00 3.04 -20.33
N ALA A 79 1.61 1.87 -19.81
CA ALA A 79 2.45 1.08 -18.91
C ALA A 79 3.73 0.60 -19.61
N ASP A 80 3.61 0.11 -20.85
CA ASP A 80 4.75 -0.34 -21.66
C ASP A 80 5.67 0.84 -22.03
N GLU A 81 5.10 1.99 -22.43
CA GLU A 81 5.87 3.20 -22.78
C GLU A 81 6.65 3.78 -21.60
N LEU A 82 6.10 3.69 -20.38
CA LEU A 82 6.73 4.22 -19.16
C LEU A 82 7.49 3.15 -18.35
N GLY A 83 7.50 1.90 -18.79
CA GLY A 83 8.14 0.79 -18.07
C GLY A 83 7.54 0.52 -16.69
N LEU A 84 6.22 0.73 -16.53
CA LEU A 84 5.50 0.56 -15.26
C LEU A 84 4.66 -0.72 -15.27
N GLU A 85 4.33 -1.24 -14.09
CA GLU A 85 3.28 -2.25 -13.98
C GLU A 85 1.92 -1.66 -14.42
N ARG A 86 1.16 -2.40 -15.23
CA ARG A 86 -0.19 -1.99 -15.68
C ARG A 86 -1.11 -1.55 -14.53
N ASP A 87 -1.00 -2.24 -13.40
CA ASP A 87 -1.80 -1.95 -12.21
C ASP A 87 -1.40 -0.63 -11.54
N VAL A 88 -0.14 -0.18 -11.69
CA VAL A 88 0.32 1.13 -11.22
C VAL A 88 -0.34 2.22 -12.06
N VAL A 89 -0.30 2.10 -13.39
CA VAL A 89 -0.92 3.08 -14.30
C VAL A 89 -2.44 3.14 -14.16
N ARG A 90 -3.11 2.01 -13.92
CA ARG A 90 -4.56 1.95 -13.73
C ARG A 90 -5.03 2.61 -12.42
N VAL A 91 -4.22 2.53 -11.36
CA VAL A 91 -4.55 3.05 -10.02
C VAL A 91 -4.15 4.50 -9.86
N TRP A 92 -3.09 4.92 -10.55
CA TRP A 92 -2.69 6.31 -10.68
C TRP A 92 -3.78 7.10 -11.43
#